data_AF-A0A942VWU7-F1
#
_entry.id   AF-A0A942VWU7-F1
#
_cell.length_a   1.000
_cell.length_b   1.000
_cell.length_c   1.000
_cell.angle_alpha   90.00
_cell.angle_beta   90.00
_cell.angle_gamma   90.00
#
_symmetry.space_group_name_H-M   'P 1'
#
loop_
_entity.id
_entity.type
_entity.pdbx_description
1 polymer ?
#
loop_
_entity_poly.entity_id
_entity_poly.type
_entity_poly.pdbx_seq_one_letter_code
_entity_poly.pdbx_strand_id
1 'polypeptide(L)'
;MKAYTDFRKNLQKDGFTMFQFSIYVRHCASSENAAVHIKRVKSFLPEYGQVGIICITDKQFGEIELFYGKKASGVKTPGQQLELF
;
A
#
# COMPACT_ATOMS: atom_id res chain seq x y z
N MET A 1 -8.14 0.71 -19.29
CA MET A 1 -6.73 0.40 -18.93
C MET A 1 -5.94 1.63 -18.45
N LYS A 2 -6.07 2.79 -19.10
CA LYS A 2 -5.39 4.04 -18.71
C LYS A 2 -5.63 4.47 -17.25
N ALA A 3 -6.89 4.50 -16.80
CA ALA A 3 -7.24 4.93 -15.43
C ALA A 3 -6.55 4.08 -14.34
N TYR A 4 -6.50 2.75 -14.50
CA TYR A 4 -5.76 1.86 -13.60
C TYR A 4 -4.27 2.20 -13.58
N THR A 5 -3.67 2.35 -14.76
CA THR A 5 -2.25 2.67 -14.90
C THR A 5 -1.91 4.01 -14.24
N ASP A 6 -2.76 5.02 -14.40
CA ASP A 6 -2.56 6.33 -13.81
C ASP A 6 -2.75 6.31 -12.29
N PHE A 7 -3.77 5.62 -11.79
CA PHE A 7 -3.98 5.41 -10.34
C PHE A 7 -2.79 4.71 -9.69
N ARG A 8 -2.32 3.61 -10.29
CA ARG A 8 -1.11 2.89 -9.85
C ARG A 8 0.11 3.79 -9.82
N LYS A 9 0.35 4.57 -10.88
CA LYS A 9 1.48 5.51 -10.95
C LYS A 9 1.40 6.56 -9.86
N ASN A 10 0.22 7.08 -9.56
CA ASN A 10 0.04 8.06 -8.49
C ASN A 10 0.28 7.45 -7.10
N LEU A 11 -0.16 6.21 -6.86
CA LEU A 11 0.19 5.46 -5.63
C LEU A 11 1.72 5.31 -5.49
N GLN A 12 2.40 4.87 -6.54
CA GLN A 12 3.86 4.70 -6.52
C GLN A 12 4.60 6.03 -6.29
N LYS A 13 4.14 7.12 -6.92
CA LYS A 13 4.67 8.48 -6.68
C LYS A 13 4.45 8.95 -5.25
N ASP A 14 3.34 8.54 -4.63
CA ASP A 14 3.07 8.79 -3.21
C ASP A 14 3.78 7.80 -2.27
N GLY A 15 4.71 7.00 -2.81
CA GLY A 15 5.56 6.08 -2.06
C GLY A 15 4.83 4.85 -1.51
N PHE A 16 3.75 4.43 -2.15
CA PHE A 16 3.20 3.10 -1.94
C PHE A 16 4.00 2.07 -2.77
N THR A 17 4.23 0.90 -2.18
CA THR A 17 4.83 -0.25 -2.86
C THR A 17 3.77 -1.32 -3.11
N MET A 18 3.88 -2.05 -4.23
CA MET A 18 2.97 -3.16 -4.51
C MET A 18 3.35 -4.34 -3.62
N PHE A 19 2.40 -4.79 -2.81
CA PHE A 19 2.55 -5.91 -1.89
C PHE A 19 2.08 -7.22 -2.53
N GLN A 20 0.93 -7.18 -3.19
CA GLN A 20 0.37 -8.27 -4.01
C GLN A 20 -0.40 -7.66 -5.18
N PHE A 21 -0.86 -8.47 -6.13
CA PHE A 21 -1.71 -7.98 -7.23
C PHE A 21 -2.90 -7.19 -6.67
N SER A 22 -2.99 -5.92 -7.08
CA SER A 22 -4.01 -4.96 -6.65
C SER A 22 -4.00 -4.58 -5.16
N ILE A 23 -2.94 -4.90 -4.41
CA ILE A 23 -2.74 -4.49 -3.01
C ILE A 23 -1.45 -3.67 -2.90
N TYR A 24 -1.55 -2.47 -2.36
CA TYR A 24 -0.43 -1.54 -2.19
C TYR A 24 -0.32 -1.11 -0.74
N VAL A 25 0.91 -0.96 -0.26
CA VAL A 25 1.22 -0.66 1.15
C VAL A 25 2.16 0.53 1.25
N ARG A 26 2.05 1.28 2.34
CA ARG A 26 2.94 2.40 2.68
C ARG A 26 3.14 2.43 4.19
N HIS A 27 4.40 2.40 4.62
CA HIS A 27 4.72 2.63 6.02
C HIS A 27 4.51 4.11 6.36
N CYS A 28 3.79 4.38 7.44
CA CYS A 28 3.50 5.73 7.93
C CYS A 28 3.99 5.81 9.38
N ALA A 29 4.83 6.79 9.69
CA ALA A 29 5.41 6.95 11.03
C ALA A 29 4.38 7.33 12.10
N SER A 30 3.20 7.83 11.71
CA SER A 30 2.10 8.17 12.63
C SER A 30 0.74 8.11 11.95
N SER A 31 -0.33 8.15 12.75
CA SER A 31 -1.72 8.27 12.29
C SER A 31 -1.97 9.54 11.48
N GLU A 32 -1.34 10.65 11.86
CA GLU A 32 -1.48 11.94 11.19
C GLU A 32 -0.82 11.89 9.82
N ASN A 33 0.36 11.25 9.72
CA ASN A 33 1.02 11.01 8.44
C ASN A 33 0.16 10.13 7.53
N ALA A 34 -0.42 9.05 8.08
CA ALA A 34 -1.36 8.20 7.35
C ALA A 34 -2.58 8.99 6.84
N ALA A 35 -3.17 9.88 7.66
CA ALA A 35 -4.30 10.70 7.26
C ALA A 35 -3.98 11.65 6.08
N VAL A 36 -2.76 12.22 6.04
CA VAL A 36 -2.29 13.04 4.90
C VAL A 36 -2.27 12.22 3.61
N HIS A 37 -1.71 11.01 3.66
CA HIS A 37 -1.65 10.13 2.49
C HIS A 37 -3.02 9.61 2.07
N ILE A 38 -3.90 9.27 3.02
CA ILE A 38 -5.30 8.93 2.72
C ILE A 38 -6.00 10.07 1.98
N LYS A 39 -5.85 11.32 2.45
CA LYS A 39 -6.44 12.49 1.80
C LYS A 39 -5.92 12.64 0.36
N ARG A 40 -4.61 12.41 0.15
CA ARG A 40 -4.00 12.45 -1.18
C ARG A 40 -4.54 11.35 -2.09
N VAL A 41 -4.63 10.10 -1.62
CA VAL A 41 -5.23 9.00 -2.39
C VAL A 41 -6.66 9.32 -2.80
N LYS A 42 -7.46 9.88 -1.90
CA LYS A 42 -8.84 10.31 -2.19
C LYS A 42 -8.93 11.35 -3.30
N SER A 43 -7.92 12.23 -3.46
CA SER A 43 -7.95 13.29 -4.48
C SER A 43 -7.65 12.80 -5.90
N PHE A 44 -7.15 11.57 -6.07
CA PHE A 44 -6.87 10.99 -7.39
C PHE A 44 -7.57 9.65 -7.62
N LEU A 45 -8.68 9.39 -6.90
CA LEU A 45 -9.50 8.21 -7.15
C LEU A 45 -9.99 8.17 -8.62
N PRO A 46 -9.99 6.99 -9.25
CA PRO A 46 -10.57 6.85 -10.58
C PRO A 46 -12.09 7.05 -10.52
N GLU A 47 -12.66 7.54 -11.62
CA GLU A 47 -14.12 7.74 -11.76
C GLU A 47 -14.92 6.44 -11.56
N TYR A 48 -14.34 5.30 -11.97
CA TYR A 48 -14.93 3.98 -11.83
C TYR A 48 -13.95 3.01 -11.16
N GLY A 49 -14.49 2.02 -10.45
CA GLY A 49 -13.74 1.00 -9.74
C GLY A 49 -14.04 1.01 -8.24
N GLN A 50 -13.43 0.07 -7.52
CA GLN A 50 -13.59 -0.06 -6.07
C GLN A 50 -12.21 0.06 -5.41
N VAL A 51 -12.11 0.95 -4.43
CA VAL A 51 -10.87 1.19 -3.69
C VAL A 51 -11.17 1.14 -2.20
N GLY A 52 -10.56 0.20 -1.49
CA GLY A 52 -10.56 0.13 -0.03
C GLY A 52 -9.24 0.66 0.54
N ILE A 53 -9.30 1.34 1.68
CA ILE A 53 -8.12 1.81 2.41
C ILE A 53 -8.24 1.35 3.86
N ILE A 54 -7.21 0.68 4.36
CA ILE A 54 -7.15 0.17 5.74
C ILE A 54 -5.83 0.63 6.34
N CYS A 55 -5.88 1.10 7.58
CA CYS A 55 -4.69 1.37 8.39
C CYS A 55 -4.56 0.26 9.44
N ILE A 56 -3.37 -0.33 9.51
CA ILE A 56 -3.02 -1.37 10.48
C ILE A 56 -1.66 -1.01 11.09
N THR A 57 -1.41 -1.51 12.29
CA THR A 57 -0.11 -1.35 12.98
C THR A 57 0.95 -2.28 12.39
N ASP A 58 2.22 -2.00 12.64
CA ASP A 58 3.32 -2.89 12.21
C ASP A 58 3.18 -4.31 12.77
N LYS A 59 2.66 -4.44 13.99
CA LYS A 59 2.36 -5.74 14.61
C LYS A 59 1.31 -6.50 13.80
N GLN A 60 0.18 -5.85 13.48
CA GLN A 60 -0.88 -6.45 12.68
C GLN A 60 -0.41 -6.76 11.25
N PHE A 61 0.47 -5.93 10.68
CA PHE A 61 1.08 -6.20 9.38
C PHE A 61 1.99 -7.44 9.43
N GLY A 62 2.78 -7.61 10.50
CA GLY A 62 3.63 -8.80 10.71
C GLY A 62 2.83 -10.09 10.94
N GLU A 63 1.58 -9.99 11.37
CA GLU A 63 0.65 -11.10 11.53
C GLU A 63 -0.08 -11.48 10.21
N ILE A 64 0.16 -10.75 9.10
CA ILE A 64 -0.44 -11.08 7.80
C ILE A 64 0.12 -12.41 7.27
N GLU A 65 -0.76 -13.38 7.09
CA GLU A 65 -0.45 -14.64 6.43
C GLU A 65 -0.71 -14.55 4.92
N LEU A 66 0.31 -14.87 4.11
CA LEU A 66 0.22 -14.90 2.66
C LEU A 66 0.28 -16.32 2.12
N PHE A 67 -0.60 -16.62 1.18
CA PHE A 67 -0.69 -17.92 0.53
C PHE A 67 -0.65 -17.79 -0.99
N TYR A 68 0.12 -18.68 -1.64
CA TYR A 68 0.07 -18.88 -3.09
C TYR A 68 -0.35 -20.34 -3.33
N GLY A 69 -1.66 -20.54 -3.56
CA GLY A 69 -2.26 -21.86 -3.48
C GLY A 69 -2.23 -22.38 -2.03
N LYS A 70 -1.94 -23.67 -1.84
CA LYS A 70 -1.81 -24.27 -0.49
C LYS A 70 -0.47 -23.99 0.20
N LYS A 71 0.44 -23.26 -0.45
CA LYS A 71 1.78 -22.99 0.09
C LYS A 71 1.79 -21.61 0.74
N ALA A 72 2.24 -21.57 1.99
CA ALA A 72 2.57 -20.32 2.66
C ALA A 72 3.76 -19.66 1.94
N SER A 73 3.72 -18.34 1.81
CA SER A 73 4.83 -17.53 1.34
C SER A 73 5.19 -16.51 2.40
N GLY A 74 6.48 -16.28 2.58
CA GLY A 74 6.95 -15.17 3.41
C GLY A 74 6.46 -13.83 2.85
N VAL A 75 6.28 -12.88 3.77
CA VAL A 75 6.04 -11.47 3.47
C VAL A 75 7.29 -10.92 2.75
N LYS A 76 7.20 -10.77 1.43
CA LYS A 76 8.25 -10.16 0.60
C LYS A 76 8.01 -8.66 0.46
N THR A 77 7.96 -7.94 1.58
CA THR A 77 8.02 -6.48 1.48
C THR A 77 9.45 -6.14 1.10
N PRO A 78 9.72 -5.32 0.06
CA PRO A 78 11.01 -4.70 -0.07
C PRO A 78 11.21 -3.91 1.22
N GLY A 79 12.13 -4.35 2.07
CA GLY A 79 12.50 -3.59 3.25
C GLY A 79 12.97 -2.23 2.77
N GLN A 80 12.11 -1.22 2.84
CA GLN A 80 12.51 0.14 2.55
C GLN A 80 13.29 0.58 3.78
N GLN A 81 14.55 0.15 3.82
CA GLN A 81 15.53 0.59 4.80
C GLN A 81 15.63 2.10 4.66
N LEU A 82 15.07 2.81 5.63
CA LEU A 82 15.24 4.25 5.75
C LEU A 82 16.69 4.46 6.19
N GLU A 83 17.53 4.88 5.25
CA GLU A 83 18.80 5.52 5.61
C GLU A 83 18.45 6.76 6.44
N LEU A 84 18.89 6.75 7.70
CA LEU A 84 18.95 7.94 8.54
C LEU A 84 20.14 8.77 8.01
N PHE A 85 19.85 9.86 7.30
CA PHE A 85 20.79 10.95 7.08
C PHE A 85 20.56 12.03 8.13
#